data_AF-A0A0U2V5V4-F1
#
_entry.id   AF-A0A0U2V5V4-F1
#
_cell.length_a   1.000
_cell.length_b   1.000
_cell.length_c   1.000
_cell.angle_alpha   90.00
_cell.angle_beta   90.00
_cell.angle_gamma   90.00
#
_symmetry.space_group_name_H-M   'P 1'
#
loop_
_entity.id
_entity.type
_entity.pdbx_description
1 polymer ?
#
loop_
_entity_poly.entity_id
_entity_poly.type
_entity_poly.pdbx_seq_one_letter_code
_entity_poly.pdbx_strand_id
1 'polypeptide(L)'
;MKLWNPVAFFISLIMSIVMALIFSYPQGMPVWLCFALWPVRWPVAYFFANFICNPLGFKLAVKVFNFDPQKEYGIWNPVPFFISMQMSFIIPLIFAAGFGGMSFDAFIYMWPVRWFVAYCLINFIVRKLAFKLAIKVFNYNPEAH
;
A
#
# COMPACT_ATOMS: atom_id res chain seq x y z
N MET A 1 -14.34 -12.78 -1.89
CA MET A 1 -13.66 -11.46 -1.82
C MET A 1 -14.70 -10.37 -1.92
N LYS A 2 -14.83 -9.50 -0.92
CA LYS A 2 -15.62 -8.27 -1.09
C LYS A 2 -14.78 -7.33 -1.98
N LEU A 3 -15.27 -7.05 -3.18
CA LEU A 3 -14.61 -6.17 -4.17
C LEU A 3 -14.42 -4.74 -3.62
N TRP A 4 -15.22 -4.39 -2.62
CA TRP A 4 -15.28 -3.08 -2.01
C TRP A 4 -14.76 -3.14 -0.57
N ASN A 5 -13.67 -2.41 -0.31
CA ASN A 5 -13.16 -2.16 1.02
C ASN A 5 -12.87 -0.66 1.16
N PRO A 6 -13.75 0.11 1.84
CA PRO A 6 -13.60 1.55 2.06
C PRO A 6 -12.26 1.95 2.70
N VAL A 7 -11.75 1.12 3.61
CA VAL A 7 -10.48 1.39 4.30
C VAL A 7 -9.32 1.19 3.34
N ALA A 8 -9.32 0.09 2.57
CA ALA A 8 -8.31 -0.18 1.56
C ALA A 8 -8.30 0.88 0.45
N PHE A 9 -9.48 1.42 0.10
CA PHE A 9 -9.63 2.55 -0.84
C PHE A 9 -8.85 3.79 -0.36
N PHE A 10 -9.06 4.22 0.89
CA PHE A 10 -8.35 5.39 1.41
C PHE A 10 -6.87 5.12 1.64
N ILE A 11 -6.49 3.90 2.06
CA ILE A 11 -5.08 3.53 2.17
C ILE A 11 -4.39 3.63 0.81
N SER A 12 -4.96 3.04 -0.25
CA SER A 12 -4.34 3.12 -1.58
C SER A 12 -4.30 4.55 -2.12
N LEU A 13 -5.35 5.34 -1.87
CA LEU A 13 -5.44 6.74 -2.28
C LEU A 13 -4.33 7.57 -1.65
N ILE A 14 -4.16 7.48 -0.33
CA ILE A 14 -3.16 8.25 0.42
C ILE A 14 -1.74 7.74 0.10
N MET A 15 -1.53 6.42 0.10
CA MET A 15 -0.20 5.85 -0.12
C MET A 15 0.31 6.10 -1.55
N SER A 16 -0.57 6.11 -2.56
CA SER A 16 -0.18 6.35 -3.96
C SER A 16 0.39 7.75 -4.21
N ILE A 17 -0.03 8.76 -3.43
CA ILE A 17 0.55 10.10 -3.49
C ILE A 17 1.76 10.24 -2.55
N VAL A 18 1.63 9.80 -1.29
CA VAL A 18 2.68 9.98 -0.26
C VAL A 18 3.98 9.28 -0.66
N MET A 19 3.92 8.04 -1.14
CA MET A 19 5.12 7.30 -1.53
C MET A 19 5.83 7.94 -2.73
N ALA A 20 5.08 8.52 -3.67
CA ALA A 20 5.65 9.24 -4.80
C ALA A 20 6.38 10.50 -4.36
N LEU A 21 5.81 11.25 -3.40
CA LEU A 21 6.45 12.44 -2.86
C LEU A 21 7.70 12.13 -2.03
N ILE A 22 7.72 11.01 -1.30
CA ILE A 22 8.88 10.62 -0.49
C ILE A 22 10.03 10.09 -1.35
N PHE A 23 9.73 9.34 -2.42
CA PHE A 23 10.78 8.61 -3.16
C PHE A 23 11.00 9.06 -4.59
N SER A 24 9.96 9.50 -5.32
CA SER A 24 10.13 9.92 -6.71
C SER A 24 10.56 11.39 -6.81
N TYR A 25 9.99 12.27 -5.99
CA TYR A 25 10.35 13.70 -6.02
C TYR A 25 11.82 13.95 -5.67
N PRO A 26 12.40 13.37 -4.59
CA PRO A 26 13.82 13.53 -4.29
C PRO A 26 14.78 12.93 -5.34
N GLN A 27 14.26 12.10 -6.25
CA GLN A 27 15.02 11.45 -7.32
C GLN A 27 14.90 12.21 -8.65
N GLY A 28 14.37 13.43 -8.63
CA GLY A 28 14.31 14.33 -9.79
C GLY A 28 12.97 14.34 -10.53
N MET A 29 11.97 13.57 -10.07
CA MET A 29 10.63 13.64 -10.66
C MET A 29 9.93 14.95 -10.27
N PRO A 30 9.48 15.79 -11.20
CA PRO A 30 8.78 17.03 -10.86
C PRO A 30 7.51 16.77 -10.03
N VAL A 31 7.23 17.64 -9.06
CA VAL A 31 6.04 17.54 -8.19
C VAL A 31 4.75 17.49 -9.03
N TRP A 32 4.64 18.33 -10.07
CA TRP A 32 3.47 18.36 -10.94
C TRP A 32 3.23 17.01 -11.61
N LEU A 33 4.30 16.30 -12.01
CA LEU A 33 4.21 14.99 -12.64
C LEU A 33 3.77 13.93 -11.62
N CYS A 34 4.15 14.09 -10.35
CA CYS A 34 3.65 13.24 -9.28
C CYS A 34 2.12 13.36 -9.15
N PHE A 35 1.58 14.57 -9.20
CA PHE A 35 0.13 14.78 -9.17
C PHE A 35 -0.55 14.35 -10.48
N ALA A 36 0.07 14.58 -11.64
CA ALA A 36 -0.50 14.19 -12.93
C ALA A 36 -0.63 12.67 -13.09
N LEU A 37 0.35 11.89 -12.61
CA LEU A 37 0.29 10.43 -12.64
C LEU A 37 -0.51 9.83 -11.49
N TRP A 38 -0.90 10.62 -10.48
CA TRP A 38 -1.62 10.11 -9.31
C TRP A 38 -2.98 9.47 -9.65
N PRO A 39 -3.85 10.08 -10.49
CA PRO A 39 -5.12 9.46 -10.91
C PRO A 39 -4.97 8.12 -11.64
N VAL A 40 -3.81 7.84 -12.23
CA VAL A 40 -3.50 6.57 -12.90
C VAL A 40 -2.88 5.58 -11.91
N ARG A 41 -1.93 6.04 -11.09
CA ARG A 41 -1.24 5.23 -10.07
C ARG A 41 -2.18 4.69 -9.02
N TRP A 42 -3.15 5.51 -8.60
CA TRP A 42 -4.06 5.14 -7.53
C TRP A 42 -4.97 3.94 -7.88
N PRO A 43 -5.71 3.92 -9.02
CA PRO A 43 -6.52 2.77 -9.40
C PRO A 43 -5.68 1.49 -9.56
N VAL A 44 -4.51 1.59 -10.20
CA VAL A 44 -3.58 0.45 -10.33
C VAL A 44 -3.19 -0.07 -8.94
N ALA A 45 -2.78 0.81 -8.02
CA ALA A 45 -2.42 0.42 -6.67
C ALA A 45 -3.61 -0.20 -5.90
N TYR A 46 -4.82 0.33 -6.05
CA TYR A 46 -6.02 -0.18 -5.40
C TYR A 46 -6.36 -1.60 -5.87
N PHE A 47 -6.43 -1.81 -7.19
CA PHE A 47 -6.79 -3.11 -7.75
C PHE A 47 -5.71 -4.15 -7.50
N PHE A 48 -4.44 -3.78 -7.66
CA PHE A 48 -3.34 -4.69 -7.40
C PHE A 48 -3.27 -5.10 -5.92
N ALA A 49 -3.48 -4.15 -5.00
CA ALA A 49 -3.54 -4.44 -3.57
C ALA A 49 -4.69 -5.40 -3.25
N ASN A 50 -5.89 -5.14 -3.76
CA ASN A 50 -7.07 -5.92 -3.41
C ASN A 50 -7.10 -7.31 -4.04
N PHE A 51 -6.71 -7.44 -5.31
CA PHE A 51 -6.84 -8.69 -6.05
C PHE A 51 -5.61 -9.58 -5.96
N ILE A 52 -4.42 -9.02 -5.71
CA ILE A 52 -3.17 -9.77 -5.73
C ILE A 52 -2.51 -9.74 -4.36
N CYS A 53 -2.16 -8.55 -3.85
CA CYS A 53 -1.34 -8.47 -2.64
C CYS A 53 -2.06 -8.93 -1.37
N ASN A 54 -3.36 -8.63 -1.23
CA ASN A 54 -4.17 -9.08 -0.10
C ASN A 54 -4.23 -10.61 -0.03
N PRO A 55 -4.76 -11.34 -1.04
CA PRO A 55 -4.85 -12.79 -0.96
C PRO A 55 -3.48 -13.48 -0.82
N LEU A 56 -2.45 -12.99 -1.51
CA LEU A 56 -1.09 -13.52 -1.33
C LEU A 56 -0.54 -13.20 0.06
N GLY A 57 -0.77 -11.99 0.56
CA GLY A 57 -0.36 -11.58 1.89
C GLY A 57 -1.00 -12.41 3.00
N PHE A 58 -2.29 -12.74 2.87
CA PHE A 58 -2.96 -13.68 3.76
C PHE A 58 -2.33 -15.08 3.70
N LYS A 59 -2.12 -15.64 2.50
CA LYS A 59 -1.49 -16.96 2.34
C LYS A 59 -0.07 -17.01 2.93
N LEU A 60 0.72 -15.96 2.70
CA LEU A 60 2.08 -15.86 3.24
C LEU A 60 2.07 -15.67 4.75
N ALA A 61 1.16 -14.88 5.29
CA ALA A 61 0.97 -14.74 6.73
C ALA A 61 0.66 -16.08 7.40
N VAL A 62 -0.27 -16.86 6.83
CA VAL A 62 -0.62 -18.20 7.32
C VAL A 62 0.60 -19.12 7.26
N LYS A 63 1.31 -19.12 6.12
CA LYS A 63 2.43 -20.04 5.88
C LYS A 63 3.70 -19.73 6.69
N VAL A 64 4.05 -18.45 6.83
CA VAL A 64 5.33 -18.03 7.44
C VAL A 64 5.20 -17.80 8.94
N PHE A 65 4.07 -17.26 9.39
CA PHE A 65 3.87 -16.87 10.78
C PHE A 65 2.79 -17.68 11.49
N ASN A 66 2.27 -18.76 10.89
CA ASN A 66 1.13 -19.50 11.41
C ASN A 66 -0.05 -18.56 11.78
N PHE A 67 -0.28 -17.57 10.92
CA PHE A 67 -1.37 -16.62 11.11
C PHE A 67 -2.73 -17.34 11.01
N ASP A 68 -3.54 -17.23 12.05
CA ASP A 68 -4.88 -17.76 12.17
C ASP A 68 -5.87 -16.59 12.06
N PRO A 69 -6.53 -16.39 10.91
CA PRO A 69 -7.40 -15.23 10.69
C PRO A 69 -8.58 -15.10 11.67
N GLN A 70 -8.86 -16.13 12.47
CA GLN A 70 -9.91 -16.13 13.51
C GLN A 70 -9.39 -15.72 14.88
N LYS A 71 -8.08 -15.60 15.09
CA LYS A 71 -7.48 -15.14 16.35
C LYS A 71 -7.30 -13.63 16.34
N GLU A 72 -7.57 -13.03 17.49
CA GLU A 72 -7.34 -11.61 17.72
C GLU A 72 -5.84 -11.35 17.82
N TYR A 73 -5.25 -10.81 16.76
CA TYR A 73 -3.86 -10.35 16.77
C TYR A 73 -3.83 -8.94 17.34
N GLY A 74 -3.30 -8.77 18.56
CA GLY A 74 -3.24 -7.49 19.26
C GLY A 74 -2.60 -6.36 18.46
N ILE A 75 -1.31 -6.05 18.69
CA ILE A 75 -0.66 -4.88 18.07
C ILE A 75 -0.04 -5.23 16.70
N TRP A 76 0.24 -6.50 16.43
CA TRP A 76 0.99 -6.93 15.24
C TRP A 76 0.19 -7.84 14.32
N ASN A 77 -0.03 -7.38 13.08
CA ASN A 77 -0.66 -8.17 12.02
C ASN A 77 0.37 -8.43 10.90
N PRO A 78 0.66 -9.71 10.55
CA PRO A 78 1.60 -10.07 9.48
C PRO A 78 1.06 -9.83 8.07
N VAL A 79 -0.25 -9.69 7.89
CA VAL A 79 -0.85 -9.49 6.57
C VAL A 79 -0.44 -8.14 5.96
N PRO A 80 -0.53 -7.00 6.66
CA PRO A 80 0.01 -5.70 6.21
C PRO A 80 1.52 -5.71 5.95
N PHE A 81 2.29 -6.53 6.67
CA PHE A 81 3.72 -6.69 6.44
C PHE A 81 3.98 -7.23 5.03
N PHE A 82 3.32 -8.33 4.64
CA PHE A 82 3.48 -8.88 3.29
C PHE A 82 2.85 -8.01 2.21
N ILE A 83 1.72 -7.35 2.48
CA ILE A 83 1.10 -6.44 1.51
C ILE A 83 2.04 -5.25 1.23
N SER A 84 2.56 -4.60 2.28
CA SER A 84 3.49 -3.47 2.12
C SER A 84 4.77 -3.89 1.39
N MET A 85 5.30 -5.08 1.68
CA MET A 85 6.46 -5.64 0.99
C MET A 85 6.20 -5.81 -0.51
N GLN A 86 5.10 -6.47 -0.89
CA GLN A 86 4.72 -6.67 -2.29
C GLN A 86 4.48 -5.32 -3.00
N MET A 87 3.72 -4.41 -2.39
CA MET A 87 3.36 -3.13 -2.98
C MET A 87 4.55 -2.18 -3.14
N SER A 88 5.50 -2.21 -2.20
CA SER A 88 6.74 -1.39 -2.25
C SER A 88 7.71 -1.82 -3.36
N PHE A 89 7.54 -3.03 -3.89
CA PHE A 89 8.32 -3.57 -4.99
C PHE A 89 7.57 -3.44 -6.32
N ILE A 90 6.34 -3.96 -6.38
CA ILE A 90 5.62 -4.15 -7.65
C ILE A 90 5.12 -2.83 -8.24
N ILE A 91 4.57 -1.93 -7.41
CA ILE A 91 4.08 -0.65 -7.92
C ILE A 91 5.23 0.20 -8.49
N PRO A 92 6.34 0.42 -7.77
CA PRO A 92 7.44 1.17 -8.37
C PRO A 92 8.07 0.44 -9.55
N LEU A 93 8.08 -0.90 -9.60
CA LEU A 93 8.54 -1.64 -10.79
C LEU A 93 7.69 -1.33 -12.02
N ILE A 94 6.36 -1.42 -11.90
CA ILE A 94 5.41 -1.13 -12.99
C ILE A 94 5.59 0.30 -13.50
N PHE A 95 5.66 1.27 -12.59
CA PHE A 95 5.72 2.69 -12.96
C PHE A 95 7.13 3.16 -13.35
N ALA A 96 8.20 2.64 -12.75
CA ALA A 96 9.57 2.94 -13.17
C ALA A 96 9.87 2.35 -14.55
N ALA A 97 9.37 1.15 -14.85
CA ALA A 97 9.50 0.55 -16.18
C ALA A 97 8.63 1.26 -17.23
N GLY A 98 7.42 1.68 -16.87
CA GLY A 98 6.47 2.29 -17.81
C GLY A 98 6.65 3.79 -18.08
N PHE A 99 7.14 4.56 -17.10
CA PHE A 99 7.17 6.02 -17.18
C PHE A 99 8.54 6.64 -16.90
N GLY A 100 9.55 5.81 -16.63
CA GLY A 100 10.87 6.25 -16.20
C GLY A 100 10.85 6.86 -14.79
N GLY A 101 11.99 6.83 -14.10
CA GLY A 101 12.12 7.54 -12.82
C GLY A 101 13.24 7.07 -11.90
N MET A 102 13.71 5.82 -12.02
CA MET A 102 14.80 5.29 -11.19
C MET A 102 15.54 4.18 -11.93
N SER A 103 16.86 4.11 -11.80
CA SER A 103 17.64 2.98 -12.31
C SER A 103 17.25 1.70 -11.57
N PHE A 104 17.40 0.54 -12.23
CA PHE A 104 17.09 -0.75 -11.61
C PHE A 104 17.92 -0.98 -10.32
N ASP A 105 19.17 -0.56 -10.32
CA ASP A 105 20.04 -0.65 -9.14
C ASP A 105 19.49 0.17 -7.97
N ALA A 106 19.16 1.45 -8.19
CA ALA A 106 18.56 2.29 -7.16
C ALA A 106 17.19 1.75 -6.71
N PHE A 107 16.43 1.12 -7.61
CA PHE A 107 15.21 0.43 -7.27
C PHE A 107 15.46 -0.73 -6.29
N ILE A 108 16.42 -1.61 -6.56
CA ILE A 108 16.76 -2.75 -5.68
C ILE A 108 17.34 -2.28 -4.34
N TYR A 109 18.32 -1.37 -4.35
CA TYR A 109 18.98 -0.92 -3.13
C TYR A 109 18.06 -0.13 -2.19
N MET A 110 17.16 0.70 -2.74
CA MET A 110 16.22 1.45 -1.92
C MET A 110 14.95 0.66 -1.57
N TRP A 111 14.76 -0.55 -2.10
CA TRP A 111 13.55 -1.33 -1.83
C TRP A 111 13.33 -1.60 -0.33
N PRO A 112 14.32 -2.07 0.45
CA PRO A 112 14.14 -2.30 1.88
C PRO A 112 13.71 -1.04 2.64
N VAL A 113 14.29 0.11 2.28
CA VAL A 113 13.96 1.42 2.88
C VAL A 113 12.53 1.83 2.50
N ARG A 114 12.16 1.74 1.22
CA ARG A 114 10.81 2.04 0.73
C ARG A 114 9.76 1.17 1.40
N TRP A 115 10.05 -0.12 1.52
CA TRP A 115 9.20 -1.07 2.21
C TRP A 115 9.00 -0.69 3.67
N PHE A 116 10.08 -0.47 4.42
CA PHE A 116 10.01 -0.12 5.83
C PHE A 116 9.23 1.18 6.06
N VAL A 117 9.51 2.21 5.28
CA VAL A 117 8.77 3.48 5.32
C VAL A 117 7.28 3.26 5.02
N ALA A 118 6.94 2.50 3.98
CA ALA A 118 5.55 2.18 3.65
C ALA A 118 4.85 1.43 4.80
N TYR A 119 5.51 0.45 5.39
CA TYR A 119 4.97 -0.33 6.52
C TYR A 119 4.68 0.58 7.73
N CYS A 120 5.64 1.44 8.11
CA CYS A 120 5.47 2.40 9.20
C CYS A 120 4.34 3.40 8.92
N LEU A 121 4.31 3.99 7.72
CA LEU A 121 3.25 4.92 7.33
C LEU A 121 1.87 4.28 7.42
N ILE A 122 1.72 3.06 6.88
CA ILE A 122 0.45 2.33 6.91
C ILE A 122 0.02 2.07 8.34
N ASN A 123 0.90 1.51 9.18
CA ASN A 123 0.50 1.07 10.52
C ASN A 123 0.27 2.23 11.50
N PHE A 124 1.09 3.28 11.44
CA PHE A 124 1.04 4.34 12.44
C PHE A 124 0.16 5.52 12.05
N ILE A 125 0.04 5.84 10.75
CA ILE A 125 -0.59 7.06 10.28
C ILE A 125 -1.79 6.76 9.37
N VAL A 126 -1.53 6.14 8.22
CA VAL A 126 -2.48 6.08 7.11
C VAL A 126 -3.67 5.19 7.42
N ARG A 127 -3.47 4.05 8.09
CA ARG A 127 -4.59 3.18 8.49
C ARG A 127 -5.58 3.90 9.39
N LYS A 128 -5.10 4.60 10.42
CA LYS A 128 -5.97 5.34 11.37
C LYS A 128 -6.77 6.42 10.65
N LEU A 129 -6.12 7.17 9.74
CA LEU A 129 -6.78 8.18 8.94
C LEU A 129 -7.80 7.56 7.97
N ALA A 130 -7.43 6.48 7.28
CA ALA A 130 -8.29 5.77 6.35
C ALA A 130 -9.55 5.21 7.02
N PHE A 131 -9.45 4.68 8.24
CA PHE A 131 -10.63 4.26 9.01
C PHE A 131 -11.57 5.43 9.32
N LYS A 132 -11.04 6.57 9.80
CA LYS A 132 -11.85 7.76 10.07
C LYS A 132 -12.56 8.26 8.81
N LEU A 133 -11.86 8.26 7.67
CA LEU A 133 -12.43 8.67 6.39
C LEU A 133 -13.46 7.66 5.87
N ALA A 134 -13.22 6.36 6.02
CA ALA A 134 -14.16 5.30 5.66
C ALA A 134 -15.48 5.43 6.42
N ILE A 135 -15.42 5.67 7.73
CA ILE A 135 -16.61 5.90 8.56
C ILE A 135 -17.33 7.17 8.09
N LYS A 136 -16.61 8.28 7.91
CA LYS A 136 -17.20 9.59 7.57
C LYS A 136 -17.79 9.66 6.16
N VAL A 137 -17.14 9.06 5.16
CA VAL A 137 -17.50 9.20 3.74
C VAL A 137 -18.42 8.09 3.27
N PHE A 138 -18.23 6.87 3.78
CA PHE A 138 -18.95 5.69 3.29
C PHE A 138 -19.86 5.05 4.34
N ASN A 139 -20.09 5.69 5.49
CA ASN A 139 -20.82 5.11 6.63
C ASN A 139 -20.35 3.68 6.97
N TYR A 140 -19.04 3.44 6.85
CA TYR A 140 -18.46 2.13 7.09
C TYR A 140 -18.63 1.74 8.56
N ASN A 141 -19.37 0.66 8.83
CA ASN A 141 -19.47 0.08 10.17
C ASN A 141 -18.37 -0.98 10.36
N PRO A 142 -17.34 -0.72 11.18
CA PRO A 142 -16.25 -1.66 11.43
C PRO A 142 -16.70 -2.91 12.22
N GLU A 143 -17.85 -2.89 12.89
CA GLU A 143 -18.38 -4.00 13.72
C GLU A 143 -19.23 -5.00 12.93
N ALA A 144 -19.56 -4.71 11.68
CA ALA A 144 -20.40 -5.57 10.83
C ALA A 144 -19.61 -6.68 10.10
N HIS A 145 -18.38 -6.99 10.53
CA HIS A 145 -17.40 -7.75 9.75
C HIS A 145 -16.42 -8.57 10.58
#